data_AF-A0A9Y2F5J9-F1
#
_entry.id   AF-A0A9Y2F5J9-F1
#
_cell.length_a   1.000
_cell.length_b   1.000
_cell.length_c   1.000
_cell.angle_alpha   90.00
_cell.angle_beta   90.00
_cell.angle_gamma   90.00
#
_symmetry.space_group_name_H-M   'P 1'
#
loop_
_entity.id
_entity.type
_entity.pdbx_description
1 polymer ?
#
loop_
_entity_poly.entity_id
_entity_poly.type
_entity_poly.pdbx_seq_one_letter_code
_entity_poly.pdbx_strand_id
1 'polypeptide(L)'
;MKTTVKIVVLSALPLVLAACEIQPKVSEQNGFRGTGMNQVALRSVAEAEYDVPAPPYELPPPGGPSAGEVYENVQVLGDISADEFNYLMAAITEWVAPDEGCNYCHNPANMASDEVYTKVVARRMIQMNQTINANYESHVADTGVTCWTCHRGNNIPENYWTLPEDANHNSVKITKRGQNSPTPETAYSSLPVNAVARYFLNDETVQNIRVASTGLYPSEDNTLSTMETENTYALMLHMSDSLGVNCTFCHNTQSFGAWNISPAQRAVAWHGTRMVARMNQEYITPLAPVFPENRLGNAGDPFKVNCTTCHQGVNKPMGGAQMAKDYPALLSVPAAPVQEAEADAEEAT
;
A
#
# COMPACT_ATOMS: atom_id res chain seq x y z
N MET A 1 -26.47 -24.83 -43.22
CA MET A 1 -27.01 -24.37 -41.92
C MET A 1 -26.62 -25.27 -40.75
N LYS A 2 -26.97 -26.58 -40.72
CA LYS A 2 -26.66 -27.46 -39.57
C LYS A 2 -25.15 -27.63 -39.28
N THR A 3 -24.30 -27.63 -40.31
CA THR A 3 -22.84 -27.78 -40.16
C THR A 3 -22.16 -26.49 -39.68
N THR A 4 -22.65 -25.32 -40.13
CA THR A 4 -22.16 -24.00 -39.75
C THR A 4 -22.47 -23.68 -38.28
N VAL A 5 -23.67 -24.05 -37.80
CA VAL A 5 -24.04 -23.89 -36.38
C VAL A 5 -23.17 -24.76 -35.46
N LYS A 6 -22.80 -25.98 -35.88
CA LYS A 6 -21.91 -26.86 -35.10
C LYS A 6 -20.49 -26.30 -34.97
N ILE A 7 -19.95 -25.69 -36.02
CA ILE A 7 -18.61 -25.10 -36.00
C ILE A 7 -18.59 -23.86 -35.09
N VAL A 8 -19.61 -22.99 -35.17
CA VAL A 8 -19.72 -21.80 -34.31
C VAL A 8 -19.86 -22.17 -32.83
N VAL A 9 -20.63 -23.20 -32.50
CA VAL A 9 -20.78 -23.69 -31.11
C VAL A 9 -19.48 -24.30 -30.58
N LEU A 10 -18.73 -25.04 -31.40
CA LEU A 10 -17.45 -25.63 -30.99
C LEU A 10 -16.36 -24.56 -30.77
N SER A 11 -16.34 -23.49 -31.57
CA SER A 11 -15.39 -22.37 -31.41
C SER A 11 -15.75 -21.44 -30.26
N ALA A 12 -17.02 -21.34 -29.87
CA ALA A 12 -17.47 -20.53 -28.74
C ALA A 12 -17.28 -21.25 -27.38
N LEU A 13 -17.22 -22.58 -27.35
CA LEU A 13 -17.05 -23.37 -26.13
C LEU A 13 -15.77 -23.02 -25.32
N PRO A 14 -14.57 -22.87 -25.91
CA PRO A 14 -13.38 -22.44 -25.16
C PRO A 14 -13.47 -20.99 -24.67
N LEU A 15 -14.21 -20.11 -25.36
CA LEU A 15 -14.48 -18.74 -24.90
C LEU A 15 -15.41 -18.70 -23.68
N VAL A 16 -16.28 -19.69 -23.51
CA VAL A 16 -17.19 -19.81 -22.35
C VAL A 16 -16.52 -20.50 -21.15
N LEU A 17 -15.46 -21.29 -21.39
CA LEU A 17 -14.74 -22.05 -20.34
C LEU A 17 -13.45 -21.38 -19.85
N ALA A 18 -13.04 -20.24 -20.42
CA ALA A 18 -11.82 -19.53 -20.06
C ALA A 18 -11.77 -19.01 -18.60
N ALA A 19 -12.91 -18.99 -17.90
CA ALA A 19 -13.01 -18.57 -16.49
C ALA A 19 -12.97 -19.75 -15.49
N CYS A 20 -12.79 -20.99 -15.96
CA CYS A 20 -12.65 -22.15 -15.07
C CYS A 20 -11.18 -22.43 -14.78
N GLU A 21 -10.75 -22.16 -13.54
CA GLU A 21 -9.46 -22.62 -13.04
C GLU A 21 -9.54 -24.10 -12.65
N ILE A 22 -9.05 -24.99 -13.51
CA ILE A 22 -9.09 -26.46 -13.29
C ILE A 22 -7.86 -26.93 -12.48
N GLN A 23 -6.84 -26.10 -12.32
CA GLN A 23 -5.59 -26.40 -11.62
C GLN A 23 -5.81 -26.89 -10.17
N PRO A 24 -4.87 -27.65 -9.58
CA PRO A 24 -4.97 -28.09 -8.18
C PRO A 24 -5.13 -26.92 -7.22
N LYS A 25 -6.04 -27.06 -6.25
CA LYS A 25 -6.25 -26.06 -5.19
C LYS A 25 -5.78 -26.62 -3.86
N VAL A 26 -5.31 -25.72 -3.01
CA VAL A 26 -5.11 -25.97 -1.59
C VAL A 26 -6.22 -25.26 -0.83
N SER A 27 -6.68 -25.88 0.26
CA SER A 27 -7.68 -25.29 1.14
C SER A 27 -7.18 -25.35 2.58
N GLU A 28 -7.25 -24.22 3.27
CA GLU A 28 -6.85 -24.08 4.66
C GLU A 28 -8.06 -23.66 5.48
N GLN A 29 -8.42 -24.47 6.47
CA GLN A 29 -9.49 -24.15 7.40
C GLN A 29 -8.97 -23.17 8.45
N ASN A 30 -9.59 -22.00 8.54
CA ASN A 30 -9.18 -20.91 9.45
C ASN A 30 -10.27 -20.52 10.47
N GLY A 31 -11.23 -21.42 10.72
CA GLY A 31 -12.26 -21.26 11.75
C GLY A 31 -12.78 -22.60 12.27
N PHE A 32 -13.78 -22.56 13.17
CA PHE A 32 -14.35 -23.78 13.73
C PHE A 32 -15.03 -24.65 12.66
N ARG A 33 -14.95 -25.97 12.79
CA ARG A 33 -15.53 -26.91 11.81
C ARG A 33 -17.02 -26.61 11.57
N GLY A 34 -17.42 -26.52 10.30
CA GLY A 34 -18.80 -26.26 9.89
C GLY A 34 -19.18 -24.78 9.80
N THR A 35 -18.30 -23.83 10.14
CA THR A 35 -18.58 -22.38 9.94
C THR A 35 -18.36 -21.90 8.51
N GLY A 36 -17.77 -22.73 7.64
CA GLY A 36 -17.44 -22.38 6.26
C GLY A 36 -16.21 -21.46 6.12
N MET A 37 -15.54 -21.12 7.22
CA MET A 37 -14.32 -20.31 7.21
C MET A 37 -13.14 -21.12 6.68
N ASN A 38 -12.76 -20.84 5.43
CA ASN A 38 -11.62 -21.45 4.76
C ASN A 38 -11.00 -20.46 3.78
N GLN A 39 -9.68 -20.52 3.61
CA GLN A 39 -9.01 -19.96 2.44
C GLN A 39 -8.89 -21.05 1.37
N VAL A 40 -9.04 -20.65 0.10
CA VAL A 40 -8.86 -21.53 -1.05
C VAL A 40 -8.02 -20.78 -2.06
N ALA A 41 -6.92 -21.38 -2.50
CA ALA A 41 -6.03 -20.81 -3.48
C ALA A 41 -5.58 -21.86 -4.49
N LEU A 42 -5.16 -21.43 -5.67
CA LEU A 42 -4.40 -22.28 -6.57
C LEU A 42 -3.10 -22.70 -5.90
N ARG A 43 -2.71 -23.97 -6.06
CA ARG A 43 -1.44 -24.46 -5.53
C ARG A 43 -0.25 -23.65 -6.04
N SER A 44 -0.26 -23.25 -7.32
CA SER A 44 0.78 -22.42 -7.92
C SER A 44 0.89 -21.02 -7.31
N VAL A 45 -0.21 -20.48 -6.78
CA VAL A 45 -0.21 -19.17 -6.10
C VAL A 45 0.27 -19.35 -4.65
N ALA A 46 -0.19 -20.41 -3.97
CA ALA A 46 0.20 -20.69 -2.59
C ALA A 46 1.68 -21.10 -2.43
N GLU A 47 2.27 -21.69 -3.48
CA GLU A 47 3.67 -22.15 -3.50
C GLU A 47 4.55 -21.27 -4.41
N ALA A 48 4.09 -20.05 -4.77
CA ALA A 48 4.85 -19.15 -5.61
C ALA A 48 6.15 -18.70 -4.93
N GLU A 49 7.25 -18.70 -5.68
CA GLU A 49 8.48 -18.04 -5.27
C GLU A 49 8.34 -16.52 -5.49
N TYR A 50 8.90 -15.74 -4.57
CA TYR A 50 8.86 -14.29 -4.63
C TYR A 50 10.23 -13.73 -5.00
N ASP A 51 10.23 -12.72 -5.86
CA ASP A 51 11.44 -11.99 -6.19
C ASP A 51 11.85 -11.07 -5.04
N VAL A 52 12.93 -11.46 -4.37
CA VAL A 52 13.52 -10.77 -3.23
C VAL A 52 14.98 -10.51 -3.58
N PRO A 53 15.39 -9.24 -3.77
CA PRO A 53 16.75 -8.92 -4.14
C PRO A 53 17.69 -9.26 -2.99
N ALA A 54 18.85 -9.82 -3.33
CA ALA A 54 19.90 -10.07 -2.38
C ALA A 54 20.51 -8.75 -1.87
N PRO A 55 21.09 -8.73 -0.67
CA PRO A 55 21.95 -7.63 -0.24
C PRO A 55 23.03 -7.30 -1.25
N PRO A 56 23.39 -6.02 -1.44
CA PRO A 56 24.38 -5.62 -2.45
C PRO A 56 25.77 -6.21 -2.16
N TYR A 57 26.13 -6.36 -0.88
CA TYR A 57 27.34 -7.01 -0.39
C TYR A 57 27.16 -7.39 1.09
N GLU A 58 28.19 -7.92 1.75
CA GLU A 58 28.13 -8.25 3.18
C GLU A 58 27.97 -6.98 4.03
N LEU A 59 27.02 -6.99 4.96
CA LEU A 59 26.78 -5.86 5.86
C LEU A 59 28.09 -5.51 6.60
N PRO A 60 28.60 -4.27 6.45
CA PRO A 60 29.82 -3.87 7.13
C PRO A 60 29.70 -4.01 8.66
N PRO A 61 30.78 -4.40 9.35
CA PRO A 61 30.77 -4.46 10.81
C PRO A 61 30.54 -3.05 11.38
N PRO A 62 29.84 -2.93 12.52
CA PRO A 62 29.62 -1.63 13.15
C PRO A 62 30.95 -0.99 13.58
N GLY A 63 31.10 0.31 13.36
CA GLY A 63 32.28 1.08 13.74
C GLY A 63 32.65 2.15 12.72
N GLY A 64 33.74 2.86 12.98
CA GLY A 64 34.18 3.98 12.15
C GLY A 64 33.45 5.29 12.44
N PRO A 65 33.80 6.37 11.72
CA PRO A 65 33.10 7.65 11.83
C PRO A 65 31.66 7.53 11.32
N SER A 66 30.76 8.31 11.92
CA SER A 66 29.37 8.38 11.52
C SER A 66 29.22 9.09 10.16
N ALA A 67 28.15 8.80 9.45
CA ALA A 67 27.86 9.43 8.16
C ALA A 67 27.69 10.94 8.31
N GLY A 68 27.16 11.43 9.44
CA GLY A 68 27.07 12.85 9.75
C GLY A 68 28.42 13.54 10.00
N GLU A 69 29.46 12.80 10.38
CA GLU A 69 30.84 13.31 10.51
C GLU A 69 31.60 13.30 9.18
N VAL A 70 31.30 12.35 8.30
CA VAL A 70 32.01 12.13 7.03
C VAL A 70 31.42 12.93 5.87
N TYR A 71 30.08 13.01 5.80
CA TYR A 71 29.37 13.58 4.66
C TYR A 71 28.66 14.89 5.03
N GLU A 72 28.45 15.72 4.02
CA GLU A 72 27.68 16.95 4.15
C GLU A 72 26.18 16.70 3.93
N ASN A 73 25.34 17.46 4.65
CA ASN A 73 23.87 17.45 4.53
C ASN A 73 23.19 16.08 4.77
N VAL A 74 23.69 15.30 5.73
CA VAL A 74 23.03 14.07 6.20
C VAL A 74 22.05 14.39 7.33
N GLN A 75 20.75 14.38 7.03
CA GLN A 75 19.70 14.83 7.96
C GLN A 75 18.97 13.69 8.71
N VAL A 76 18.95 12.48 8.15
CA VAL A 76 18.18 11.34 8.69
C VAL A 76 19.08 10.19 9.11
N LEU A 77 20.08 9.88 8.28
CA LEU A 77 21.01 8.76 8.48
C LEU A 77 22.33 9.23 9.08
N GLY A 78 22.31 10.22 9.98
CA GLY A 78 23.52 10.85 10.50
C GLY A 78 24.32 9.93 11.43
N ASP A 79 23.61 9.15 12.24
CA ASP A 79 24.19 8.37 13.36
C ASP A 79 24.75 7.00 12.94
N ILE A 80 24.45 6.54 11.72
CA ILE A 80 24.98 5.27 11.21
C ILE A 80 26.42 5.45 10.71
N SER A 81 27.19 4.37 10.64
CA SER A 81 28.55 4.43 10.09
C SER A 81 28.55 4.84 8.60
N ALA A 82 29.63 5.47 8.13
CA ALA A 82 29.77 5.79 6.72
C ALA A 82 29.70 4.55 5.82
N ASP A 83 30.17 3.39 6.29
CA ASP A 83 30.12 2.13 5.55
C ASP A 83 28.67 1.59 5.47
N GLU A 84 27.92 1.62 6.57
CA GLU A 84 26.50 1.25 6.57
C GLU A 84 25.66 2.21 5.70
N PHE A 85 26.01 3.50 5.69
CA PHE A 85 25.39 4.49 4.82
C PHE A 85 25.58 4.11 3.34
N ASN A 86 26.80 3.80 2.92
CA ASN A 86 27.10 3.37 1.56
C ASN A 86 26.40 2.06 1.19
N TYR A 87 26.29 1.14 2.15
CA TYR A 87 25.57 -0.12 1.99
C TYR A 87 24.08 0.11 1.73
N LEU A 88 23.44 0.99 2.51
CA LEU A 88 22.04 1.35 2.31
C LEU A 88 21.82 2.11 0.98
N MET A 89 22.71 3.02 0.60
CA MET A 89 22.59 3.74 -0.69
C MET A 89 22.66 2.78 -1.89
N ALA A 90 23.52 1.75 -1.84
CA ALA A 90 23.60 0.74 -2.87
C ALA A 90 22.28 -0.06 -2.98
N ALA A 91 21.68 -0.43 -1.84
CA ALA A 91 20.40 -1.14 -1.82
C ALA A 91 19.23 -0.27 -2.30
N ILE A 92 19.16 0.99 -1.88
CA ILE A 92 18.11 1.94 -2.34
C ILE A 92 18.19 2.11 -3.86
N THR A 93 19.40 2.19 -4.42
CA THR A 93 19.60 2.30 -5.88
C THR A 93 18.95 1.13 -6.61
N GLU A 94 19.27 -0.10 -6.21
CA GLU A 94 18.67 -1.31 -6.79
C GLU A 94 17.15 -1.35 -6.59
N TRP A 95 16.67 -0.91 -5.44
CA TRP A 95 15.27 -1.06 -5.10
C TRP A 95 14.33 -0.06 -5.77
N VAL A 96 14.84 1.11 -6.15
CA VAL A 96 14.03 2.25 -6.59
C VAL A 96 14.38 2.67 -8.01
N ALA A 97 15.64 2.74 -8.38
CA ALA A 97 16.06 3.28 -9.68
C ALA A 97 17.30 2.54 -10.22
N PRO A 98 17.21 1.22 -10.46
CA PRO A 98 18.34 0.42 -10.93
C PRO A 98 18.82 0.87 -12.32
N ASP A 99 17.91 1.36 -13.17
CA ASP A 99 18.22 1.82 -14.53
C ASP A 99 18.89 3.19 -14.55
N GLU A 100 18.45 4.13 -13.71
CA GLU A 100 19.02 5.49 -13.62
C GLU A 100 20.23 5.60 -12.68
N GLY A 101 20.36 4.66 -11.74
CA GLY A 101 21.44 4.62 -10.75
C GLY A 101 21.39 5.79 -9.75
N CYS A 102 22.55 6.09 -9.15
CA CYS A 102 22.69 7.13 -8.11
C CYS A 102 22.19 8.52 -8.57
N ASN A 103 22.32 8.81 -9.86
CA ASN A 103 21.96 10.10 -10.45
C ASN A 103 20.45 10.35 -10.49
N TYR A 104 19.63 9.32 -10.21
CA TYR A 104 18.19 9.51 -10.05
C TYR A 104 17.87 10.47 -8.89
N CYS A 105 18.61 10.35 -7.79
CA CYS A 105 18.42 11.13 -6.56
C CYS A 105 19.49 12.20 -6.35
N HIS A 106 20.57 12.19 -7.10
CA HIS A 106 21.72 13.07 -6.83
C HIS A 106 22.20 13.81 -8.06
N ASN A 107 22.73 15.02 -7.83
CA ASN A 107 23.64 15.66 -8.76
C ASN A 107 25.03 15.01 -8.61
N PRO A 108 25.61 14.39 -9.67
CA PRO A 108 26.92 13.74 -9.59
C PRO A 108 28.07 14.71 -9.27
N ALA A 109 27.91 16.01 -9.55
CA ALA A 109 28.90 17.04 -9.21
C ALA A 109 28.81 17.49 -7.75
N ASN A 110 27.67 17.26 -7.08
CA ASN A 110 27.47 17.60 -5.68
C ASN A 110 26.40 16.69 -5.03
N MET A 111 26.85 15.58 -4.44
CA MET A 111 25.98 14.61 -3.79
C MET A 111 25.22 15.19 -2.58
N ALA A 112 25.75 16.25 -1.94
CA ALA A 112 25.14 16.91 -0.79
C ALA A 112 23.99 17.86 -1.16
N SER A 113 23.90 18.31 -2.42
CA SER A 113 22.84 19.21 -2.91
C SER A 113 21.45 18.56 -2.82
N ASP A 114 20.43 19.36 -2.47
CA ASP A 114 19.01 18.97 -2.46
C ASP A 114 18.23 19.51 -3.67
N GLU A 115 18.95 19.99 -4.70
CA GLU A 115 18.34 20.57 -5.91
C GLU A 115 17.50 19.57 -6.73
N VAL A 116 17.76 18.27 -6.59
CA VAL A 116 16.99 17.22 -7.27
C VAL A 116 15.83 16.82 -6.38
N TYR A 117 14.59 17.04 -6.83
CA TYR A 117 13.37 16.82 -6.03
C TYR A 117 13.28 15.39 -5.47
N THR A 118 13.76 14.40 -6.21
CA THR A 118 13.79 12.98 -5.82
C THR A 118 14.61 12.75 -4.56
N LYS A 119 15.63 13.56 -4.27
CA LYS A 119 16.38 13.49 -3.01
C LYS A 119 15.54 13.91 -1.80
N VAL A 120 14.78 15.00 -1.96
CA VAL A 120 13.87 15.51 -0.93
C VAL A 120 12.80 14.46 -0.63
N VAL A 121 12.22 13.86 -1.68
CA VAL A 121 11.27 12.75 -1.55
C VAL A 121 11.91 11.52 -0.90
N ALA A 122 13.10 11.09 -1.35
CA ALA A 122 13.79 9.93 -0.81
C ALA A 122 14.08 10.06 0.69
N ARG A 123 14.51 11.25 1.14
CA ARG A 123 14.68 11.55 2.57
C ARG A 123 13.39 11.34 3.36
N ARG A 124 12.26 11.80 2.83
CA ARG A 124 10.95 11.61 3.47
C ARG A 124 10.52 10.15 3.47
N MET A 125 10.83 9.39 2.42
CA MET A 125 10.54 7.96 2.34
C MET A 125 11.37 7.12 3.32
N ILE A 126 12.63 7.50 3.59
CA ILE A 126 13.45 6.85 4.63
C ILE A 126 12.79 7.03 6.02
N GLN A 127 12.35 8.25 6.34
CA GLN A 127 11.63 8.51 7.60
C GLN A 127 10.31 7.72 7.69
N MET A 128 9.58 7.64 6.57
CA MET A 128 8.34 6.84 6.48
C MET A 128 8.62 5.37 6.76
N ASN A 129 9.65 4.81 6.13
CA ASN A 129 10.07 3.42 6.29
C ASN A 129 10.47 3.11 7.73
N GLN A 130 11.36 3.93 8.32
CA GLN A 130 11.77 3.81 9.73
C GLN A 130 10.56 3.88 10.67
N THR A 131 9.62 4.77 10.40
CA THR A 131 8.37 4.90 11.19
C THR A 131 7.50 3.66 11.09
N ILE A 132 7.35 3.08 9.90
CA ILE A 132 6.60 1.82 9.74
C ILE A 132 7.27 0.71 10.56
N ASN A 133 8.58 0.55 10.42
CA ASN A 133 9.31 -0.55 11.08
C ASN A 133 9.30 -0.42 12.61
N ALA A 134 9.49 0.77 13.16
CA ALA A 134 9.57 0.94 14.62
C ALA A 134 8.20 1.11 15.31
N ASN A 135 7.24 1.79 14.67
CA ASN A 135 5.99 2.19 15.34
C ASN A 135 4.79 1.33 14.95
N TYR A 136 4.92 0.47 13.94
CA TYR A 136 3.84 -0.39 13.45
C TYR A 136 4.15 -1.87 13.52
N GLU A 137 4.93 -2.31 14.52
CA GLU A 137 5.15 -3.74 14.82
C GLU A 137 3.82 -4.52 14.97
N SER A 138 2.78 -3.86 15.49
CA SER A 138 1.40 -4.42 15.55
C SER A 138 0.79 -4.81 14.19
N HIS A 139 1.39 -4.34 13.09
CA HIS A 139 1.03 -4.68 11.72
C HIS A 139 2.15 -5.43 10.98
N VAL A 140 3.36 -4.86 10.93
CA VAL A 140 4.49 -5.42 10.14
C VAL A 140 5.33 -6.46 10.90
N ALA A 141 5.15 -6.57 12.22
CA ALA A 141 5.94 -7.41 13.11
C ALA A 141 7.45 -7.28 12.84
N ASP A 142 8.22 -8.34 13.09
CA ASP A 142 9.66 -8.38 12.80
C ASP A 142 9.98 -8.53 11.31
N THR A 143 8.97 -8.61 10.42
CA THR A 143 9.21 -8.67 8.97
C THR A 143 9.66 -7.31 8.44
N GLY A 144 9.02 -6.24 8.91
CA GLY A 144 9.30 -4.87 8.46
C GLY A 144 9.02 -4.63 6.98
N VAL A 145 9.42 -3.47 6.49
CA VAL A 145 9.34 -3.03 5.10
C VAL A 145 10.67 -2.44 4.63
N THR A 146 10.94 -2.53 3.33
CA THR A 146 12.05 -1.86 2.65
C THR A 146 11.51 -1.01 1.50
N CYS A 147 12.38 -0.28 0.79
CA CYS A 147 11.95 0.42 -0.43
C CYS A 147 11.39 -0.56 -1.47
N TRP A 148 11.96 -1.77 -1.54
CA TRP A 148 11.52 -2.83 -2.45
C TRP A 148 10.07 -3.23 -2.22
N THR A 149 9.57 -3.20 -0.97
CA THR A 149 8.19 -3.57 -0.64
C THR A 149 7.17 -2.87 -1.54
N CYS A 150 7.39 -1.59 -1.85
CA CYS A 150 6.53 -0.78 -2.71
C CYS A 150 7.09 -0.62 -4.13
N HIS A 151 8.38 -0.29 -4.27
CA HIS A 151 8.96 0.16 -5.53
C HIS A 151 9.24 -0.98 -6.52
N ARG A 152 9.68 -2.16 -6.05
CA ARG A 152 9.97 -3.32 -6.91
C ARG A 152 10.87 -2.99 -8.10
N GLY A 153 11.90 -2.15 -7.88
CA GLY A 153 12.84 -1.73 -8.93
C GLY A 153 12.31 -0.61 -9.82
N ASN A 154 11.11 -0.07 -9.53
CA ASN A 154 10.54 1.06 -10.26
C ASN A 154 10.62 2.35 -9.45
N ASN A 155 10.98 3.43 -10.12
CA ASN A 155 11.10 4.74 -9.50
C ASN A 155 9.73 5.35 -9.14
N ILE A 156 8.66 4.78 -9.68
CA ILE A 156 7.26 4.99 -9.30
C ILE A 156 6.71 3.60 -8.95
N PRO A 157 6.17 3.38 -7.73
CA PRO A 157 5.47 2.13 -7.41
C PRO A 157 4.37 1.87 -8.44
N GLU A 158 4.21 0.62 -8.90
CA GLU A 158 3.17 0.29 -9.90
C GLU A 158 1.75 0.45 -9.35
N ASN A 159 1.59 0.22 -8.03
CA ASN A 159 0.30 0.21 -7.37
C ASN A 159 0.18 1.43 -6.45
N TYR A 160 -0.56 2.43 -6.90
CA TYR A 160 -0.86 3.66 -6.15
C TYR A 160 -2.31 4.09 -6.40
N TRP A 161 -2.76 5.11 -5.68
CA TRP A 161 -4.04 5.77 -5.95
C TRP A 161 -3.93 7.29 -5.85
N THR A 162 -4.88 7.98 -6.45
CA THR A 162 -5.02 9.45 -6.38
C THR A 162 -6.45 9.81 -6.06
N LEU A 163 -6.69 11.04 -5.60
CA LEU A 163 -8.04 11.54 -5.46
C LEU A 163 -8.75 11.49 -6.82
N PRO A 164 -10.04 11.08 -6.84
CA PRO A 164 -10.83 11.13 -8.05
C PRO A 164 -10.96 12.60 -8.50
N GLU A 165 -11.06 12.82 -9.81
CA GLU A 165 -11.42 14.15 -10.32
C GLU A 165 -12.76 14.60 -9.72
N ASP A 166 -12.88 15.90 -9.46
CA ASP A 166 -14.16 16.52 -9.21
C ASP A 166 -15.09 16.18 -10.38
N ALA A 167 -16.14 15.42 -10.10
CA ALA A 167 -17.06 14.95 -11.13
C ALA A 167 -17.55 16.17 -11.90
N ASN A 168 -17.29 16.24 -13.21
CA ASN A 168 -17.68 17.39 -14.02
C ASN A 168 -19.19 17.62 -13.93
N HIS A 169 -19.58 18.57 -13.06
CA HIS A 169 -20.97 18.84 -12.69
C HIS A 169 -21.79 19.42 -13.86
N ASN A 170 -21.14 19.68 -15.00
CA ASN A 170 -21.74 20.31 -16.19
C ASN A 170 -22.41 19.31 -17.16
N SER A 171 -22.48 18.02 -16.82
CA SER A 171 -23.15 17.02 -17.67
C SER A 171 -24.47 16.54 -17.03
N VAL A 172 -25.59 16.75 -17.73
CA VAL A 172 -26.93 16.25 -17.36
C VAL A 172 -27.09 14.73 -17.66
N LYS A 173 -26.02 14.07 -18.11
CA LYS A 173 -26.00 12.61 -18.27
C LYS A 173 -26.03 11.98 -16.89
N ILE A 174 -26.70 10.82 -16.75
CA ILE A 174 -26.72 10.00 -15.53
C ILE A 174 -25.30 9.94 -14.96
N THR A 175 -25.05 10.72 -13.92
CA THR A 175 -23.75 10.71 -13.27
C THR A 175 -23.66 9.37 -12.57
N LYS A 176 -22.62 8.59 -12.86
CA LYS A 176 -22.40 7.29 -12.22
C LYS A 176 -22.21 7.41 -10.70
N ARG A 177 -22.13 8.62 -10.15
CA ARG A 177 -21.93 8.96 -8.74
C ARG A 177 -20.78 8.16 -8.11
N GLY A 178 -19.72 7.93 -8.89
CA GLY A 178 -18.54 7.18 -8.44
C GLY A 178 -18.75 5.67 -8.27
N GLN A 179 -19.77 5.05 -8.89
CA GLN A 179 -20.00 3.60 -8.81
C GLN A 179 -20.46 3.02 -10.17
N ASN A 180 -20.96 1.77 -10.19
CA ASN A 180 -21.49 1.10 -11.39
C ASN A 180 -20.47 1.03 -12.55
N SER A 181 -19.20 0.81 -12.23
CA SER A 181 -18.12 0.58 -13.20
C SER A 181 -17.23 -0.55 -12.67
N PRO A 182 -17.01 -1.63 -13.43
CA PRO A 182 -16.15 -2.72 -13.01
C PRO A 182 -14.69 -2.29 -13.13
N THR A 183 -14.11 -1.82 -12.04
CA THR A 183 -12.71 -1.35 -12.00
C THR A 183 -11.86 -2.23 -11.07
N PRO A 184 -10.54 -2.34 -11.30
CA PRO A 184 -9.65 -3.11 -10.43
C PRO A 184 -9.75 -2.71 -8.95
N GLU A 185 -9.92 -1.42 -8.65
CA GLU A 185 -9.97 -0.89 -7.27
C GLU A 185 -11.14 -1.44 -6.45
N THR A 186 -12.17 -1.95 -7.12
CA THR A 186 -13.38 -2.55 -6.51
C THR A 186 -13.47 -4.05 -6.74
N ALA A 187 -12.36 -4.70 -7.10
CA ALA A 187 -12.31 -6.11 -7.51
C ALA A 187 -13.32 -6.42 -8.63
N TYR A 188 -13.44 -5.49 -9.59
CA TYR A 188 -14.39 -5.53 -10.72
C TYR A 188 -15.88 -5.60 -10.34
N SER A 189 -16.24 -5.25 -9.10
CA SER A 189 -17.64 -5.10 -8.70
C SER A 189 -18.26 -3.80 -9.23
N SER A 190 -19.55 -3.59 -8.98
CA SER A 190 -20.26 -2.34 -9.32
C SER A 190 -20.29 -1.34 -8.17
N LEU A 191 -19.53 -1.57 -7.11
CA LEU A 191 -19.51 -0.76 -5.89
C LEU A 191 -18.81 0.60 -6.09
N PRO A 192 -18.86 1.52 -5.10
CA PRO A 192 -18.14 2.79 -5.16
C PRO A 192 -16.63 2.64 -5.38
N VAL A 193 -16.10 3.32 -6.40
CA VAL A 193 -14.68 3.23 -6.81
C VAL A 193 -13.73 4.04 -5.94
N ASN A 194 -14.25 4.99 -5.17
CA ASN A 194 -13.45 5.92 -4.36
C ASN A 194 -13.36 5.51 -2.88
N ALA A 195 -13.66 4.26 -2.53
CA ALA A 195 -13.65 3.80 -1.14
C ALA A 195 -12.27 3.91 -0.48
N VAL A 196 -11.19 3.63 -1.22
CA VAL A 196 -9.80 3.83 -0.75
C VAL A 196 -9.57 5.31 -0.43
N ALA A 197 -9.90 6.20 -1.37
CA ALA A 197 -9.79 7.64 -1.16
C ALA A 197 -10.64 8.14 0.01
N ARG A 198 -11.84 7.58 0.17
CA ARG A 198 -12.75 7.93 1.26
C ARG A 198 -12.17 7.60 2.62
N TYR A 199 -11.52 6.44 2.79
CA TYR A 199 -11.15 5.93 4.12
C TYR A 199 -9.66 5.97 4.45
N PHE A 200 -8.76 6.04 3.47
CA PHE A 200 -7.31 6.00 3.68
C PHE A 200 -6.62 7.34 3.41
N LEU A 201 -7.38 8.44 3.30
CA LEU A 201 -6.81 9.77 3.14
C LEU A 201 -6.16 10.27 4.44
N ASN A 202 -6.78 10.02 5.60
CA ASN A 202 -6.30 10.50 6.90
C ASN A 202 -6.90 9.72 8.09
N ASP A 203 -6.41 10.02 9.28
CA ASP A 203 -6.81 9.37 10.54
C ASP A 203 -8.27 9.61 10.94
N GLU A 204 -8.91 10.69 10.48
CA GLU A 204 -10.33 10.94 10.75
C GLU A 204 -11.20 9.99 9.93
N THR A 205 -10.93 9.87 8.63
CA THR A 205 -11.81 9.12 7.74
C THR A 205 -11.73 7.61 7.99
N VAL A 206 -10.55 7.06 8.34
CA VAL A 206 -10.37 5.63 8.64
C VAL A 206 -11.22 5.16 9.85
N GLN A 207 -11.64 6.07 10.72
CA GLN A 207 -12.48 5.75 11.87
C GLN A 207 -13.95 5.48 11.48
N ASN A 208 -14.37 5.94 10.30
CA ASN A 208 -15.75 5.93 9.82
C ASN A 208 -16.10 4.69 8.98
N ILE A 209 -15.30 3.62 9.06
CA ILE A 209 -15.53 2.34 8.34
C ILE A 209 -16.70 1.54 8.94
N ARG A 210 -17.03 1.73 10.22
CA ARG A 210 -18.09 0.93 10.88
C ARG A 210 -19.48 1.41 10.48
N VAL A 211 -20.33 0.48 10.06
CA VAL A 211 -21.72 0.77 9.68
C VAL A 211 -22.77 0.01 10.50
N ALA A 212 -22.39 -1.12 11.10
CA ALA A 212 -23.31 -1.93 11.90
C ALA A 212 -23.67 -1.25 13.23
N SER A 213 -24.95 -1.27 13.59
CA SER A 213 -25.41 -0.82 14.91
C SER A 213 -24.88 -1.73 16.02
N THR A 214 -24.64 -1.15 17.19
CA THR A 214 -24.29 -1.87 18.42
C THR A 214 -25.54 -2.32 19.19
N GLY A 215 -26.71 -1.73 18.93
CA GLY A 215 -27.99 -2.07 19.54
C GLY A 215 -28.78 -3.10 18.72
N LEU A 216 -29.69 -3.81 19.39
CA LEU A 216 -30.57 -4.80 18.75
C LEU A 216 -31.71 -4.16 17.95
N TYR A 217 -32.15 -2.96 18.36
CA TYR A 217 -33.27 -2.24 17.76
C TYR A 217 -32.77 -1.01 16.99
N PRO A 218 -33.51 -0.56 15.97
CA PRO A 218 -33.24 0.73 15.34
C PRO A 218 -33.20 1.85 16.38
N SER A 219 -32.21 2.74 16.26
CA SER A 219 -32.04 3.89 17.15
C SER A 219 -31.56 5.11 16.36
N GLU A 220 -31.76 6.31 16.91
CA GLU A 220 -31.22 7.54 16.35
C GLU A 220 -29.68 7.60 16.44
N ASP A 221 -29.06 6.73 17.25
CA ASP A 221 -27.60 6.62 17.37
C ASP A 221 -26.93 6.09 16.10
N ASN A 222 -27.67 5.42 15.21
CA ASN A 222 -27.15 4.97 13.92
C ASN A 222 -28.15 5.25 12.80
N THR A 223 -27.90 6.32 12.05
CA THR A 223 -28.67 6.77 10.90
C THR A 223 -28.00 6.46 9.56
N LEU A 224 -26.94 5.64 9.57
CA LEU A 224 -26.19 5.28 8.36
C LEU A 224 -27.09 4.49 7.40
N SER A 225 -27.00 4.86 6.13
CA SER A 225 -27.72 4.28 5.02
C SER A 225 -27.00 3.07 4.42
N THR A 226 -27.73 2.35 3.56
CA THR A 226 -27.14 1.31 2.72
C THR A 226 -26.05 1.87 1.80
N MET A 227 -26.10 3.14 1.40
CA MET A 227 -25.05 3.75 0.57
C MET A 227 -23.72 3.88 1.34
N GLU A 228 -23.76 4.21 2.63
CA GLU A 228 -22.55 4.18 3.48
C GLU A 228 -22.03 2.75 3.67
N THR A 229 -22.95 1.77 3.73
CA THR A 229 -22.59 0.34 3.77
C THR A 229 -21.90 -0.11 2.49
N GLU A 230 -22.34 0.33 1.30
CA GLU A 230 -21.70 0.01 0.03
C GLU A 230 -20.25 0.53 -0.06
N ASN A 231 -19.98 1.72 0.49
CA ASN A 231 -18.60 2.25 0.56
C ASN A 231 -17.71 1.37 1.44
N THR A 232 -18.21 0.97 2.61
CA THR A 232 -17.49 0.05 3.50
C THR A 232 -17.25 -1.29 2.81
N TYR A 233 -18.26 -1.82 2.11
CA TYR A 233 -18.13 -3.08 1.41
C TYR A 233 -17.13 -3.00 0.26
N ALA A 234 -17.10 -1.90 -0.49
CA ALA A 234 -16.11 -1.65 -1.53
C ALA A 234 -14.68 -1.66 -0.97
N LEU A 235 -14.47 -1.02 0.18
CA LEU A 235 -13.18 -1.07 0.88
C LEU A 235 -12.80 -2.50 1.27
N MET A 236 -13.75 -3.28 1.80
CA MET A 236 -13.48 -4.67 2.18
C MET A 236 -13.15 -5.56 0.97
N LEU A 237 -13.76 -5.31 -0.19
CA LEU A 237 -13.38 -5.99 -1.44
C LEU A 237 -11.96 -5.59 -1.88
N HIS A 238 -11.64 -4.29 -1.86
CA HIS A 238 -10.28 -3.82 -2.13
C HIS A 238 -9.26 -4.50 -1.21
N MET A 239 -9.51 -4.54 0.10
CA MET A 239 -8.61 -5.20 1.05
C MET A 239 -8.49 -6.71 0.78
N SER A 240 -9.59 -7.39 0.47
CA SER A 240 -9.58 -8.83 0.17
C SER A 240 -8.73 -9.13 -1.08
N ASP A 241 -8.94 -8.36 -2.15
CA ASP A 241 -8.20 -8.47 -3.41
C ASP A 241 -6.72 -8.12 -3.23
N SER A 242 -6.43 -7.01 -2.54
CA SER A 242 -5.07 -6.55 -2.25
C SER A 242 -4.22 -7.58 -1.51
N LEU A 243 -4.85 -8.39 -0.65
CA LEU A 243 -4.20 -9.43 0.14
C LEU A 243 -4.33 -10.83 -0.47
N GLY A 244 -5.08 -11.00 -1.57
CA GLY A 244 -5.33 -12.33 -2.16
C GLY A 244 -6.07 -13.29 -1.23
N VAL A 245 -6.99 -12.78 -0.43
CA VAL A 245 -7.76 -13.55 0.57
C VAL A 245 -9.25 -13.32 0.41
N ASN A 246 -10.07 -14.07 1.15
CA ASN A 246 -11.50 -13.81 1.23
C ASN A 246 -11.90 -13.17 2.57
N CYS A 247 -13.18 -12.81 2.71
CA CYS A 247 -13.72 -12.18 3.91
C CYS A 247 -13.48 -13.00 5.20
N THR A 248 -13.45 -14.33 5.09
CA THR A 248 -13.27 -15.22 6.24
C THR A 248 -11.85 -15.22 6.80
N PHE A 249 -10.91 -14.56 6.11
CA PHE A 249 -9.57 -14.29 6.63
C PHE A 249 -9.61 -13.38 7.86
N CYS A 250 -10.55 -12.42 7.88
CA CYS A 250 -10.70 -11.44 8.96
C CYS A 250 -12.03 -11.54 9.71
N HIS A 251 -13.04 -12.24 9.19
CA HIS A 251 -14.38 -12.25 9.78
C HIS A 251 -14.98 -13.65 9.89
N ASN A 252 -15.79 -13.86 10.92
CA ASN A 252 -16.90 -14.79 10.80
C ASN A 252 -18.10 -14.00 10.24
N THR A 253 -18.52 -14.32 9.02
CA THR A 253 -19.52 -13.54 8.28
C THR A 253 -20.93 -13.63 8.87
N GLN A 254 -21.16 -14.50 9.87
CA GLN A 254 -22.40 -14.45 10.66
C GLN A 254 -22.57 -13.09 11.38
N SER A 255 -21.45 -12.40 11.69
CA SER A 255 -21.46 -11.04 12.23
C SER A 255 -20.12 -10.34 11.98
N PHE A 256 -20.06 -9.50 10.95
CA PHE A 256 -18.87 -8.70 10.62
C PHE A 256 -18.43 -7.75 11.75
N GLY A 257 -19.39 -7.23 12.54
CA GLY A 257 -19.12 -6.31 13.63
C GLY A 257 -18.45 -6.97 14.85
N ALA A 258 -18.67 -8.26 15.07
CA ALA A 258 -18.29 -8.95 16.30
C ALA A 258 -16.80 -9.34 16.36
N TRP A 259 -16.04 -8.68 17.23
CA TRP A 259 -14.59 -8.92 17.40
C TRP A 259 -14.26 -10.28 18.04
N ASN A 260 -15.05 -10.71 19.02
CA ASN A 260 -14.82 -11.95 19.78
C ASN A 260 -14.91 -13.24 18.96
N ILE A 261 -15.48 -13.19 17.76
CA ILE A 261 -15.57 -14.31 16.82
C ILE A 261 -14.75 -14.08 15.54
N SER A 262 -13.99 -12.99 15.47
CA SER A 262 -13.14 -12.66 14.33
C SER A 262 -11.74 -13.28 14.50
N PRO A 263 -11.11 -13.77 13.43
CA PRO A 263 -9.69 -14.12 13.43
C PRO A 263 -8.78 -12.95 13.86
N ALA A 264 -7.60 -13.28 14.38
CA ALA A 264 -6.61 -12.29 14.84
C ALA A 264 -6.14 -11.33 13.73
N GLN A 265 -6.18 -11.79 12.47
CA GLN A 265 -5.87 -11.03 11.26
C GLN A 265 -6.71 -9.74 11.17
N ARG A 266 -7.92 -9.72 11.72
CA ARG A 266 -8.74 -8.50 11.76
C ARG A 266 -8.10 -7.39 12.59
N ALA A 267 -7.43 -7.73 13.69
CA ALA A 267 -6.70 -6.76 14.51
C ALA A 267 -5.46 -6.24 13.78
N VAL A 268 -4.71 -7.13 13.12
CA VAL A 268 -3.55 -6.76 12.28
C VAL A 268 -3.98 -5.82 11.15
N ALA A 269 -5.09 -6.13 10.47
CA ALA A 269 -5.66 -5.29 9.43
C ALA A 269 -6.12 -3.94 9.97
N TRP A 270 -6.70 -3.91 11.18
CA TRP A 270 -7.11 -2.67 11.84
C TRP A 270 -5.92 -1.73 12.07
N HIS A 271 -4.78 -2.25 12.55
CA HIS A 271 -3.56 -1.44 12.67
C HIS A 271 -3.04 -0.99 11.30
N GLY A 272 -3.07 -1.89 10.30
CA GLY A 272 -2.67 -1.58 8.92
C GLY A 272 -3.47 -0.44 8.28
N THR A 273 -4.79 -0.37 8.50
CA THR A 273 -5.58 0.74 7.92
C THR A 273 -5.19 2.10 8.51
N ARG A 274 -4.87 2.16 9.82
CA ARG A 274 -4.41 3.41 10.45
C ARG A 274 -3.02 3.78 9.96
N MET A 275 -2.13 2.78 9.85
CA MET A 275 -0.80 2.97 9.30
C MET A 275 -0.88 3.62 7.91
N VAL A 276 -1.63 3.05 6.98
CA VAL A 276 -1.77 3.56 5.60
C VAL A 276 -2.36 4.98 5.60
N ALA A 277 -3.42 5.23 6.37
CA ALA A 277 -4.04 6.54 6.47
C ALA A 277 -3.03 7.60 6.96
N ARG A 278 -2.25 7.27 7.99
CA ARG A 278 -1.20 8.15 8.51
C ARG A 278 -0.05 8.34 7.52
N MET A 279 0.38 7.31 6.79
CA MET A 279 1.43 7.45 5.77
C MET A 279 0.99 8.43 4.67
N ASN A 280 -0.26 8.33 4.22
CA ASN A 280 -0.83 9.24 3.24
C ASN A 280 -0.93 10.67 3.77
N GLN A 281 -1.35 10.84 5.02
CA GLN A 281 -1.54 12.14 5.66
C GLN A 281 -0.23 12.85 5.98
N GLU A 282 0.71 12.17 6.64
CA GLU A 282 1.90 12.79 7.21
C GLU A 282 3.10 12.76 6.25
N TYR A 283 3.23 11.75 5.39
CA TYR A 283 4.45 11.56 4.58
C TYR A 283 4.26 11.93 3.12
N ILE A 284 3.16 11.53 2.50
CA ILE A 284 2.99 11.66 1.05
C ILE A 284 2.29 12.97 0.67
N THR A 285 1.17 13.28 1.29
CA THR A 285 0.37 14.47 0.92
C THR A 285 1.16 15.79 1.05
N PRO A 286 1.97 16.02 2.10
CA PRO A 286 2.77 17.24 2.21
C PRO A 286 3.85 17.41 1.13
N LEU A 287 4.20 16.35 0.39
CA LEU A 287 5.18 16.42 -0.70
C LEU A 287 4.59 16.96 -2.01
N ALA A 288 3.28 17.26 -2.08
CA ALA A 288 2.64 17.78 -3.30
C ALA A 288 3.40 18.96 -3.95
N PRO A 289 3.90 19.98 -3.21
CA PRO A 289 4.64 21.09 -3.80
C PRO A 289 6.03 20.73 -4.36
N VAL A 290 6.58 19.58 -3.94
CA VAL A 290 7.91 19.10 -4.35
C VAL A 290 7.82 18.27 -5.63
N PHE A 291 6.68 17.62 -5.87
CA PHE A 291 6.48 16.75 -7.02
C PHE A 291 6.25 17.56 -8.30
N PRO A 292 6.87 17.17 -9.43
CA PRO A 292 6.52 17.71 -10.73
C PRO A 292 5.11 17.25 -11.15
N GLU A 293 4.48 17.97 -12.08
CA GLU A 293 3.09 17.72 -12.50
C GLU A 293 2.83 16.28 -12.96
N ASN A 294 3.81 15.63 -13.60
CA ASN A 294 3.72 14.23 -14.03
C ASN A 294 3.83 13.18 -12.89
N ARG A 295 3.83 13.64 -11.63
CA ARG A 295 3.80 12.84 -10.40
C ARG A 295 2.58 13.14 -9.53
N LEU A 296 1.64 13.91 -10.05
CA LEU A 296 0.38 14.26 -9.41
C LEU A 296 -0.78 13.64 -10.19
N GLY A 297 -1.84 13.28 -9.47
CA GLY A 297 -3.12 12.95 -10.06
C GLY A 297 -3.81 14.18 -10.63
N ASN A 298 -4.93 13.96 -11.31
CA ASN A 298 -5.69 15.05 -11.95
C ASN A 298 -6.26 16.05 -10.94
N ALA A 299 -6.45 15.65 -9.68
CA ALA A 299 -6.83 16.53 -8.58
C ALA A 299 -5.65 17.31 -7.96
N GLY A 300 -4.43 17.16 -8.51
CA GLY A 300 -3.21 17.80 -8.02
C GLY A 300 -2.60 17.11 -6.80
N ASP A 301 -3.08 15.94 -6.41
CA ASP A 301 -2.57 15.21 -5.26
C ASP A 301 -1.49 14.19 -5.65
N PRO A 302 -0.45 14.00 -4.82
CA PRO A 302 0.60 13.03 -5.10
C PRO A 302 0.06 11.60 -4.99
N PHE A 303 0.69 10.68 -5.73
CA PHE A 303 0.37 9.25 -5.72
C PHE A 303 0.53 8.66 -4.31
N LYS A 304 -0.57 8.10 -3.79
CA LYS A 304 -0.70 7.65 -2.40
C LYS A 304 -0.60 6.14 -2.27
N VAL A 305 -0.34 5.67 -1.04
CA VAL A 305 -0.23 4.25 -0.71
C VAL A 305 -1.59 3.66 -0.33
N ASN A 306 -1.80 2.39 -0.68
CA ASN A 306 -2.91 1.56 -0.22
C ASN A 306 -2.41 0.14 0.12
N CYS A 307 -3.34 -0.80 0.33
CA CYS A 307 -2.99 -2.19 0.62
C CYS A 307 -2.21 -2.83 -0.52
N THR A 308 -2.68 -2.69 -1.77
CA THR A 308 -2.04 -3.25 -2.97
C THR A 308 -0.62 -2.73 -3.18
N THR A 309 -0.32 -1.48 -2.79
CA THR A 309 1.03 -0.89 -2.92
C THR A 309 2.12 -1.80 -2.34
N CYS A 310 1.86 -2.40 -1.17
CA CYS A 310 2.79 -3.32 -0.52
C CYS A 310 2.44 -4.79 -0.79
N HIS A 311 1.17 -5.15 -0.64
CA HIS A 311 0.73 -6.54 -0.59
C HIS A 311 0.64 -7.19 -1.97
N GLN A 312 0.30 -6.45 -3.02
CA GLN A 312 0.30 -6.93 -4.41
C GLN A 312 -0.37 -8.31 -4.61
N GLY A 313 -1.53 -8.51 -3.99
CA GLY A 313 -2.33 -9.73 -4.10
C GLY A 313 -1.90 -10.87 -3.17
N VAL A 314 -1.04 -10.60 -2.17
CA VAL A 314 -0.61 -11.61 -1.19
C VAL A 314 -0.74 -11.12 0.25
N ASN A 315 -1.13 -12.01 1.16
CA ASN A 315 -1.49 -11.64 2.54
C ASN A 315 -0.29 -11.15 3.37
N LYS A 316 0.93 -11.47 2.93
CA LYS A 316 2.19 -10.88 3.39
C LYS A 316 3.01 -10.50 2.16
N PRO A 317 3.51 -9.24 2.06
CA PRO A 317 4.37 -8.85 0.95
C PRO A 317 5.51 -9.85 0.74
N MET A 318 5.70 -10.32 -0.50
CA MET A 318 6.74 -11.30 -0.86
C MET A 318 6.73 -12.57 0.01
N GLY A 319 5.54 -13.06 0.39
CA GLY A 319 5.41 -14.24 1.24
C GLY A 319 5.91 -14.03 2.67
N GLY A 320 6.18 -12.79 3.08
CA GLY A 320 6.73 -12.45 4.40
C GLY A 320 8.26 -12.51 4.48
N ALA A 321 8.96 -12.39 3.35
CA ALA A 321 10.42 -12.26 3.31
C ALA A 321 10.90 -11.12 4.21
N GLN A 322 11.77 -11.43 5.17
CA GLN A 322 12.25 -10.48 6.19
C GLN A 322 13.49 -9.72 5.68
N MET A 323 13.31 -8.84 4.69
CA MET A 323 14.42 -8.07 4.14
C MET A 323 14.96 -7.03 5.14
N ALA A 324 14.09 -6.38 5.90
CA ALA A 324 14.45 -5.23 6.74
C ALA A 324 15.50 -5.58 7.81
N LYS A 325 15.58 -6.84 8.25
CA LYS A 325 16.58 -7.32 9.23
C LYS A 325 18.02 -7.12 8.76
N ASP A 326 18.26 -7.08 7.45
CA ASP A 326 19.59 -6.95 6.86
C ASP A 326 20.00 -5.46 6.66
N TYR A 327 19.16 -4.52 7.11
CA TYR A 327 19.34 -3.07 6.97
C TYR A 327 19.00 -2.34 8.29
N PRO A 328 19.89 -2.38 9.30
CA PRO A 328 19.62 -1.81 10.63
C PRO A 328 19.22 -0.33 10.60
N ALA A 329 19.82 0.46 9.70
CA ALA A 329 19.46 1.84 9.41
C ALA A 329 17.96 2.09 9.12
N LEU A 330 17.20 1.08 8.67
CA LEU A 330 15.76 1.18 8.42
C LEU A 330 14.88 0.78 9.60
N LEU A 331 15.45 0.26 10.69
CA LEU A 331 14.70 -0.26 11.83
C LEU A 331 14.51 0.75 12.96
N SER A 332 15.30 1.84 12.97
CA SER A 332 15.25 2.87 14.02
C SER A 332 14.63 4.17 13.52
N VAL A 333 13.70 4.73 14.28
CA VAL A 333 13.22 6.10 14.07
C VAL A 333 14.26 7.09 14.62
N PRO A 334 14.62 8.17 13.90
CA PRO A 334 15.50 9.19 14.42
C PRO A 334 14.92 9.81 15.70
N ALA A 335 15.77 10.14 16.66
CA ALA A 335 15.32 10.88 17.83
C ALA A 335 14.86 12.30 17.42
N ALA A 336 13.56 12.61 17.64
CA ALA A 336 12.90 13.93 17.63
C ALA A 336 12.08 14.35 16.37
N PRO A 337 11.05 15.20 16.54
CA PRO A 337 9.91 15.31 15.63
C PRO A 337 10.18 16.20 14.40
N VAL A 338 9.44 15.91 13.34
CA VAL A 338 9.36 16.65 12.08
C VAL A 338 9.12 18.14 12.37
N GLN A 339 10.13 18.98 12.15
CA GLN A 339 9.90 20.42 11.99
C GLN A 339 9.12 20.61 10.67
N GLU A 340 7.95 21.25 10.77
CA GLU A 340 7.23 21.77 9.62
C GLU A 340 8.19 22.64 8.81
N ALA A 341 8.24 22.40 7.50
CA ALA A 341 9.00 23.25 6.60
C ALA A 341 8.36 24.65 6.60
N GLU A 342 8.96 25.59 7.34
CA GLU A 342 8.62 27.00 7.23
C GLU A 342 8.96 27.44 5.80
N ALA A 343 7.91 27.77 5.05
CA ALA A 343 8.04 28.48 3.79
C ALA A 343 8.38 29.93 4.11
N ASP A 344 9.66 30.28 4.09
CA ASP A 344 10.10 31.67 4.05
C ASP A 344 9.66 32.29 2.71
N ALA A 345 8.47 32.89 2.71
CA ALA A 345 8.07 33.86 1.71
C ALA A 345 8.74 35.19 2.06
N GLU A 346 9.92 35.41 1.47
CA GLU A 346 10.63 36.68 1.51
C GLU A 346 9.75 37.78 0.86
N GLU A 347 9.29 38.70 1.70
CA GLU A 347 8.51 39.88 1.33
C GLU A 347 9.40 40.83 0.51
N ALA A 348 9.22 40.83 -0.81
CA ALA A 348 9.86 41.78 -1.70
C ALA A 348 9.21 43.18 -1.53
N THR A 349 10.05 44.13 -1.13
CA THR A 349 9.84 45.59 -1.11
C THR A 349 9.32 46.17 -2.42
#